data_AF-A0A3D1PIN6-F1
#
_entry.id   AF-A0A3D1PIN6-F1
#
_cell.length_a   1.000
_cell.length_b   1.000
_cell.length_c   1.000
_cell.angle_alpha   90.00
_cell.angle_beta   90.00
_cell.angle_gamma   90.00
#
_symmetry.space_group_name_H-M   'P 1'
#
loop_
_entity.id
_entity.type
_entity.pdbx_description
1 polymer ?
#
loop_
_entity_poly.entity_id
_entity_poly.type
_entity_poly.pdbx_seq_one_letter_code
_entity_poly.pdbx_strand_id
1 'polypeptide(L)'
;QIWIIPAQRGLPPSYEQRAFPLEERSGKLRLIAASDGREDAVTIHQDVDLYVSVLEPGEQVSHRLKPNRYAWLQVAKGEATLNGYALKQGDGAAVSEEKLEVSTDVGAEILLFDLV
;
A
#
# COMPACT_ATOMS: atom_id res chain seq x y z
N GLN A 1 3.60 -4.49 -12.54
CA GLN A 1 2.86 -3.37 -13.18
C GLN A 1 1.47 -3.33 -12.58
N ILE A 2 0.95 -2.14 -12.28
CA ILE A 2 -0.35 -1.92 -11.63
C ILE A 2 -1.20 -1.04 -12.55
N TRP A 3 -2.48 -1.36 -12.71
CA TRP A 3 -3.45 -0.55 -13.46
C TRP A 3 -4.58 -0.15 -12.52
N ILE A 4 -4.86 1.14 -12.40
CA ILE A 4 -5.96 1.68 -11.60
C ILE A 4 -6.92 2.38 -12.55
N ILE A 5 -8.20 2.00 -12.50
CA ILE A 5 -9.24 2.64 -13.31
C ILE A 5 -9.49 4.05 -12.74
N PRO A 6 -9.41 5.13 -13.53
CA PRO A 6 -9.68 6.46 -13.02
C PRO A 6 -11.17 6.66 -12.73
N ALA A 7 -11.48 7.51 -11.76
CA ALA A 7 -12.85 7.91 -11.41
C ALA A 7 -13.54 8.72 -12.53
N GLN A 8 -12.76 9.32 -13.44
CA GLN A 8 -13.26 10.10 -14.57
C GLN A 8 -12.60 9.67 -15.87
N ARG A 9 -13.40 9.67 -16.95
CA ARG A 9 -12.91 9.39 -18.32
C ARG A 9 -12.55 10.69 -19.03
N GLY A 10 -11.66 10.58 -20.01
CA GLY A 10 -11.29 11.72 -20.87
C GLY A 10 -10.37 12.73 -20.19
N LEU A 11 -9.69 12.34 -19.10
CA LEU A 11 -8.66 13.15 -18.49
C LEU A 11 -7.48 13.34 -19.47
N PRO A 12 -6.85 14.53 -19.49
CA PRO A 12 -5.63 14.73 -20.27
C PRO A 12 -4.54 13.77 -19.78
N PRO A 13 -3.72 13.22 -20.68
CA PRO A 13 -2.61 12.36 -20.27
C PRO A 13 -1.61 13.16 -19.42
N SER A 14 -1.11 12.54 -18.36
CA SER A 14 -0.11 13.11 -17.46
C SER A 14 0.96 12.06 -17.11
N TYR A 15 2.12 12.52 -16.67
CA TYR A 15 3.20 11.68 -16.17
C TYR A 15 3.79 12.30 -14.91
N GLU A 16 3.94 11.49 -13.89
CA GLU A 16 4.57 11.86 -12.63
C GLU A 16 5.53 10.77 -12.19
N GLN A 17 6.66 11.19 -11.61
CA GLN A 17 7.64 10.29 -11.02
C GLN A 17 8.19 10.93 -9.75
N ARG A 18 8.19 10.15 -8.67
CA ARG A 18 8.75 10.53 -7.38
C ARG A 18 9.67 9.43 -6.88
N ALA A 19 10.73 9.83 -6.19
CA ALA A 19 11.63 8.91 -5.50
C ALA A 19 11.28 8.95 -4.01
N PHE A 20 11.12 7.77 -3.40
CA PHE A 20 10.87 7.62 -1.97
C PHE A 20 12.06 6.86 -1.36
N PRO A 21 12.99 7.57 -0.69
CA PRO A 21 14.15 6.95 -0.03
C PRO A 21 13.75 5.85 0.95
N LEU A 22 14.64 4.89 1.19
CA LEU A 22 14.38 3.76 2.10
C LEU A 22 13.99 4.25 3.52
N GLU A 23 14.64 5.30 4.01
CA GLU A 23 14.36 5.92 5.31
C GLU A 23 12.91 6.43 5.46
N GLU A 24 12.26 6.78 4.35
CA GLU A 24 10.87 7.21 4.34
C GLU A 24 9.88 6.05 4.37
N ARG A 25 10.31 4.82 4.09
CA ARG A 25 9.45 3.64 3.97
C ARG A 25 9.87 2.45 4.85
N SER A 26 10.94 2.59 5.63
CA SER A 26 11.38 1.55 6.58
C SER A 26 10.57 1.62 7.87
N GLY A 27 10.01 0.49 8.30
CA GLY A 27 9.25 0.36 9.55
C GLY A 27 7.96 1.19 9.62
N LYS A 28 7.49 1.75 8.49
CA LYS A 28 6.30 2.60 8.42
C LYS A 28 5.65 2.58 7.05
N LEU A 29 4.33 2.79 7.03
CA LEU A 29 3.57 2.94 5.79
C LEU A 29 3.81 4.34 5.20
N ARG A 30 4.49 4.39 4.05
CA ARG A 30 4.70 5.61 3.27
C ARG A 30 3.64 5.72 2.19
N LEU A 31 2.84 6.78 2.21
CA LEU A 31 1.90 7.09 1.12
C LEU A 31 2.70 7.47 -0.13
N ILE A 32 2.50 6.76 -1.24
CA ILE A 32 3.24 7.01 -2.50
C ILE A 32 2.35 7.43 -3.65
N ALA A 33 1.04 7.14 -3.58
CA ALA A 33 0.05 7.67 -4.51
C ALA A 33 -1.27 7.96 -3.80
N ALA A 34 -1.87 9.11 -4.12
CA ALA A 34 -3.13 9.58 -3.53
C ALA A 34 -3.90 10.46 -4.51
N SER A 35 -5.21 10.64 -4.29
CA SER A 35 -6.06 11.47 -5.16
C SER A 35 -5.74 12.96 -5.14
N ASP A 36 -5.15 13.42 -4.04
CA ASP A 36 -4.86 14.83 -3.74
C ASP A 36 -3.36 15.14 -3.72
N GLY A 37 -2.51 14.15 -4.00
CA GLY A 37 -1.04 14.29 -3.98
C GLY A 37 -0.49 14.66 -2.60
N ARG A 38 -1.24 14.40 -1.51
CA ARG A 38 -0.79 14.74 -0.15
C ARG A 38 0.46 13.97 0.25
N GLU A 39 1.22 14.51 1.19
CA GLU A 39 2.48 13.92 1.67
C GLU A 39 3.49 13.67 0.53
N ASP A 40 3.53 14.54 -0.49
CA ASP A 40 4.38 14.39 -1.68
C ASP A 40 4.15 13.10 -2.50
N ALA A 41 2.98 12.47 -2.32
CA ALA A 41 2.55 11.34 -3.11
C ALA A 41 2.33 11.74 -4.59
N VAL A 42 2.48 10.77 -5.48
CA VAL A 42 2.09 10.91 -6.88
C VAL A 42 0.56 11.07 -6.96
N THR A 43 0.09 11.97 -7.81
CA THR A 43 -1.35 12.17 -7.99
C THR A 43 -1.94 11.03 -8.81
N ILE A 44 -2.99 10.38 -8.31
CA ILE A 44 -3.78 9.39 -9.06
C ILE A 44 -5.24 9.82 -9.16
N HIS A 45 -5.84 9.71 -10.34
CA HIS A 45 -7.22 10.17 -10.56
C HIS A 45 -8.27 9.15 -10.12
N GLN A 46 -8.13 8.57 -8.94
CA GLN A 46 -9.05 7.63 -8.32
C GLN A 46 -8.98 7.81 -6.80
N ASP A 47 -10.08 7.52 -6.09
CA ASP A 47 -10.14 7.50 -4.61
C ASP A 47 -9.42 6.26 -4.05
N VAL A 48 -8.10 6.26 -4.19
CA VAL A 48 -7.19 5.23 -3.71
C VAL A 48 -6.05 5.88 -2.97
N ASP A 49 -5.64 5.27 -1.86
CA ASP A 49 -4.38 5.56 -1.21
C ASP A 49 -3.47 4.33 -1.36
N LEU A 50 -2.30 4.51 -1.98
CA LEU A 50 -1.30 3.46 -2.14
C LEU A 50 -0.13 3.73 -1.21
N TYR A 51 0.15 2.75 -0.35
CA TYR A 51 1.26 2.78 0.59
C TYR A 51 2.32 1.75 0.24
N VAL A 52 3.56 2.03 0.61
CA VAL A 52 4.68 1.08 0.62
C VAL A 52 5.30 1.01 2.00
N SER A 53 5.77 -0.17 2.40
CA SER A 53 6.60 -0.34 3.59
C SER A 53 7.66 -1.40 3.33
N VAL A 54 8.85 -1.16 3.85
CA VAL A 54 9.92 -2.14 4.03
C VAL A 54 9.99 -2.41 5.52
N LEU A 55 9.82 -3.67 5.92
CA LEU A 55 9.82 -4.12 7.29
C LEU A 55 11.06 -4.99 7.52
N GLU A 56 11.80 -4.71 8.59
CA GLU A 56 12.85 -5.58 9.10
C GLU A 56 12.27 -6.70 9.98
N PRO A 57 13.02 -7.78 10.27
CA PRO A 57 12.57 -8.85 11.17
C PRO A 57 12.07 -8.31 12.52
N GLY A 58 10.86 -8.70 12.91
CA GLY A 58 10.20 -8.29 14.14
C GLY A 58 9.45 -6.96 14.06
N GLU A 59 9.49 -6.25 12.93
CA GLU A 59 8.72 -5.02 12.75
C GLU A 59 7.24 -5.28 12.41
N GLN A 60 6.42 -4.28 12.72
CA GLN A 60 4.99 -4.28 12.46
C GLN A 60 4.52 -2.89 12.04
N VAL A 61 3.57 -2.84 11.12
CA VAL A 61 2.79 -1.65 10.79
C VAL A 61 1.30 -1.93 10.91
N SER A 62 0.52 -0.88 11.15
CA SER A 62 -0.93 -0.98 11.15
C SER A 62 -1.56 0.09 10.26
N HIS A 63 -2.67 -0.27 9.64
CA HIS A 63 -3.49 0.62 8.84
C HIS A 63 -4.95 0.48 9.25
N ARG A 64 -5.69 1.58 9.23
CA ARG A 64 -7.11 1.57 9.52
C ARG A 64 -7.90 2.05 8.30
N LEU A 65 -8.70 1.16 7.75
CA LEU A 65 -9.62 1.49 6.66
C LEU A 65 -10.73 2.41 7.17
N LYS A 66 -11.12 3.36 6.32
CA LYS A 66 -12.36 4.10 6.51
C LYS A 66 -13.56 3.18 6.23
N PRO A 67 -14.75 3.48 6.75
CA PRO A 67 -15.95 2.71 6.45
C PRO A 67 -16.21 2.59 4.94
N ASN A 68 -16.71 1.43 4.51
CA ASN A 68 -17.02 1.09 3.11
C ASN A 68 -15.81 1.07 2.16
N ARG A 69 -14.61 0.86 2.70
CA ARG A 69 -13.39 0.67 1.91
C ARG A 69 -12.89 -0.76 2.04
N TYR A 70 -12.10 -1.17 1.05
CA TYR A 70 -11.43 -2.45 1.00
C TYR A 70 -9.92 -2.23 0.91
N ALA A 71 -9.15 -3.24 1.29
CA ALA A 71 -7.72 -3.24 1.08
C ALA A 71 -7.29 -4.37 0.14
N TRP A 72 -6.22 -4.10 -0.60
CA TRP A 72 -5.38 -5.13 -1.19
C TRP A 72 -3.99 -5.01 -0.59
N LEU A 73 -3.48 -6.08 0.04
CA LEU A 73 -2.08 -6.17 0.44
C LEU A 73 -1.34 -7.04 -0.57
N GLN A 74 -0.22 -6.56 -1.11
CA GLN A 74 0.68 -7.33 -1.98
C GLN A 74 2.05 -7.47 -1.32
N VAL A 75 2.55 -8.69 -1.20
CA VAL A 75 3.93 -8.94 -0.76
C VAL A 75 4.84 -8.91 -1.99
N ALA A 76 5.64 -7.87 -2.13
CA ALA A 76 6.60 -7.73 -3.23
C ALA A 76 7.86 -8.57 -3.00
N LYS A 77 8.31 -8.69 -1.74
CA LYS A 77 9.48 -9.46 -1.32
C LYS A 77 9.34 -9.92 0.12
N GLY A 78 9.93 -11.07 0.45
CA GLY A 78 9.97 -11.60 1.82
C GLY A 78 8.68 -12.31 2.22
N GLU A 79 8.38 -12.29 3.51
CA GLU A 79 7.18 -12.91 4.08
C GLU A 79 6.53 -11.97 5.08
N ALA A 80 5.20 -11.89 5.09
CA ALA A 80 4.45 -11.04 6.00
C ALA A 80 3.29 -11.84 6.60
N THR A 81 2.89 -11.45 7.80
CA THR A 81 1.68 -11.94 8.45
C THR A 81 0.68 -10.80 8.50
N LEU A 82 -0.47 -10.97 7.85
CA LEU A 82 -1.58 -10.02 7.86
C LEU A 82 -2.70 -10.56 8.75
N ASN A 83 -2.98 -9.89 9.87
CA ASN A 83 -4.04 -10.29 10.81
C ASN A 83 -4.00 -11.79 11.20
N GLY A 84 -2.79 -12.37 11.30
CA GLY A 84 -2.56 -13.79 11.61
C GLY A 84 -2.47 -14.72 10.40
N TYR A 85 -2.71 -14.25 9.18
CA TYR A 85 -2.56 -15.01 7.95
C TYR A 85 -1.17 -14.81 7.34
N ALA A 86 -0.42 -15.90 7.18
CA ALA A 86 0.89 -15.86 6.55
C ALA A 86 0.77 -15.67 5.03
N LEU A 87 1.57 -14.75 4.50
CA LEU A 87 1.68 -14.42 3.07
C LEU A 87 3.15 -14.46 2.68
N LYS A 88 3.43 -15.00 1.49
CA LYS A 88 4.77 -15.11 0.94
C LYS A 88 4.96 -14.15 -0.22
N GLN A 89 6.21 -14.00 -0.64
CA GLN A 89 6.55 -13.21 -1.82
C GLN A 89 5.69 -13.60 -3.03
N GLY A 90 5.04 -12.59 -3.62
CA GLY A 90 4.13 -12.76 -4.75
C GLY A 90 2.66 -12.89 -4.34
N ASP A 91 2.36 -13.22 -3.09
CA ASP A 91 0.98 -13.34 -2.62
C ASP A 91 0.31 -11.96 -2.51
N GLY A 92 -1.01 -11.98 -2.75
CA GLY A 92 -1.90 -10.85 -2.54
C GLY A 92 -3.10 -11.25 -1.71
N ALA A 93 -3.57 -10.34 -0.85
CA ALA A 93 -4.72 -10.55 0.01
C ALA A 93 -5.73 -9.41 -0.15
N ALA A 94 -6.96 -9.76 -0.51
CA ALA A 94 -8.10 -8.84 -0.44
C ALA A 94 -8.67 -8.84 0.98
N VAL A 95 -8.87 -7.65 1.55
CA VAL A 95 -9.27 -7.45 2.95
C VAL A 95 -10.47 -6.52 3.02
N SER A 96 -11.43 -6.85 3.88
CA SER A 96 -12.59 -6.02 4.20
C SER A 96 -12.67 -5.64 5.68
N GLU A 97 -11.69 -6.07 6.48
CA GLU A 97 -11.59 -5.77 7.90
C GLU A 97 -11.11 -4.33 8.12
N GLU A 98 -11.69 -3.62 9.10
CA GLU A 98 -11.34 -2.21 9.35
C GLU A 98 -9.88 -2.00 9.76
N LYS A 99 -9.29 -2.97 10.46
CA LYS A 99 -7.93 -2.86 11.01
C LYS A 99 -7.04 -3.90 10.36
N LEU A 100 -5.96 -3.44 9.74
CA LEU A 100 -4.92 -4.28 9.18
C LEU A 100 -3.68 -4.14 10.05
N GLU A 101 -3.17 -5.26 10.51
CA GLU A 101 -1.90 -5.40 11.19
C GLU A 101 -1.00 -6.29 10.34
N VAL A 102 0.12 -5.72 9.88
CA VAL A 102 1.10 -6.43 9.06
C VAL A 102 2.40 -6.51 9.83
N SER A 103 2.84 -7.72 10.12
CA SER A 103 4.13 -8.00 10.78
C SER A 103 4.99 -8.94 9.94
N THR A 104 6.25 -9.09 10.31
CA THR A 104 7.15 -10.07 9.69
C THR A 104 8.20 -10.55 10.68
N ASP A 105 8.58 -11.82 10.61
CA ASP A 105 9.68 -12.39 11.39
C ASP A 105 11.00 -12.48 10.59
N VAL A 106 10.95 -12.25 9.27
CA VAL A 106 12.09 -12.44 8.35
C VAL A 106 12.40 -11.20 7.49
N GLY A 107 11.53 -10.20 7.52
CA GLY A 107 11.57 -9.01 6.69
C GLY A 107 10.64 -9.10 5.47
N ALA A 108 10.08 -7.97 5.07
CA ALA A 108 9.13 -7.88 3.98
C ALA A 108 9.16 -6.53 3.26
N GLU A 109 8.90 -6.53 1.95
CA GLU A 109 8.50 -5.33 1.20
C GLU A 109 7.06 -5.50 0.75
N ILE A 110 6.19 -4.60 1.20
CA ILE A 110 4.74 -4.68 0.97
C ILE A 110 4.22 -3.45 0.24
N LEU A 111 3.17 -3.64 -0.54
CA LEU A 111 2.30 -2.59 -1.06
C LEU A 111 0.92 -2.77 -0.44
N LEU A 112 0.35 -1.70 0.10
CA LEU A 112 -1.00 -1.68 0.63
C LEU A 112 -1.84 -0.69 -0.16
N PHE A 113 -2.88 -1.18 -0.80
CA PHE A 113 -3.88 -0.38 -1.50
C PHE A 113 -5.09 -0.24 -0.60
N ASP A 114 -5.48 1.00 -0.32
CA ASP A 114 -6.75 1.33 0.33
C ASP A 114 -7.71 1.83 -0.75
N LEU A 115 -8.79 1.08 -0.98
CA LEU A 115 -9.66 1.17 -2.16
C LEU A 115 -11.12 1.47 -1.76
N VAL A 116 -11.85 2.19 -2.62
CA VAL A 116 -13.33 2.30 -2.56
C VAL A 116 -14.04 1.17 -3.27
#